data_AF-A0AAV3H895-F1
#
_entry.id   AF-A0AAV3H895-F1
#
_cell.length_a   1.000
_cell.length_b   1.000
_cell.length_c   1.000
_cell.angle_alpha   90.00
_cell.angle_beta   90.00
_cell.angle_gamma   90.00
#
_symmetry.space_group_name_H-M   'P 1'
#
loop_
_entity.id
_entity.type
_entity.pdbx_description
1 polymer ?
#
loop_
_entity_poly.entity_id
_entity_poly.type
_entity_poly.pdbx_seq_one_letter_code
_entity_poly.pdbx_strand_id
1 'polypeptide(L)'
;NNLTEFPQVPDGITLISVNNNLISYIDSFPPKAKKIFICHNKLSEIPALPDTAKVFDCSENNIKEIRWFPKNLKEAYIEYNKIEVIPAIPGNLKLLCMKCNPIKEAFLMPWTLTGIRYEISQRKYIVMNPADYDKYSDMVKKHVIDGEEFIIKYYM
;
A
#
# COMPACT_ATOMS: atom_id res chain seq x y z
N ASN A 1 15.29 13.63 12.59
CA ASN A 1 16.71 13.24 12.73
C ASN A 1 17.38 13.43 11.37
N ASN A 2 18.70 13.30 11.25
CA ASN A 2 19.43 13.45 9.97
C ASN A 2 20.08 12.13 9.54
N LEU A 3 19.50 10.98 9.90
CA LEU A 3 20.05 9.69 9.51
C LEU A 3 19.96 9.54 7.99
N THR A 4 21.09 9.25 7.35
CA THR A 4 21.16 8.93 5.92
C THR A 4 21.10 7.42 5.66
N GLU A 5 21.33 6.62 6.70
CA GLU A 5 21.35 5.16 6.66
C GLU A 5 20.43 4.59 7.72
N PHE A 6 19.88 3.41 7.43
CA PHE A 6 19.10 2.66 8.41
C PHE A 6 20.03 2.09 9.49
N PRO A 7 19.75 2.32 10.78
CA PRO A 7 20.60 1.81 11.84
C PRO A 7 20.55 0.29 11.91
N GLN A 8 21.59 -0.33 12.48
CA GLN A 8 21.53 -1.73 12.87
C GLN A 8 20.49 -1.90 13.97
N VAL A 9 19.51 -2.79 13.74
CA VAL A 9 18.40 -3.02 14.67
C VAL A 9 18.40 -4.48 15.12
N PRO A 10 18.34 -4.78 16.44
CA PRO A 10 18.30 -6.15 16.93
C PRO A 10 17.07 -6.95 16.47
N ASP A 11 17.23 -8.26 16.27
CA ASP A 11 16.16 -9.17 15.80
C ASP A 11 14.91 -9.22 16.69
N GLY A 12 15.04 -8.87 17.97
CA GLY A 12 13.96 -8.85 18.94
C GLY A 12 12.95 -7.72 18.75
N ILE A 13 13.27 -6.72 17.93
CA ILE A 13 12.47 -5.50 17.81
C ILE A 13 11.17 -5.75 17.06
N THR A 14 10.05 -5.32 17.67
CA THR A 14 8.71 -5.45 17.10
C THR A 14 8.14 -4.14 16.55
N LEU A 15 8.72 -3.01 16.92
CA LEU A 15 8.31 -1.67 16.48
C LEU A 15 9.53 -0.91 16.00
N ILE A 16 9.47 -0.46 14.75
CA ILE A 16 10.52 0.34 14.11
C ILE A 16 9.88 1.68 13.76
N SER A 17 10.54 2.76 14.16
CA SER A 17 10.17 4.12 13.78
C SER A 17 11.44 4.91 13.45
N VAL A 18 11.65 5.18 12.17
CA VAL A 18 12.76 6.00 11.67
C VAL A 18 12.22 7.15 10.80
N ASN A 19 11.05 7.65 11.17
CA ASN A 19 10.38 8.75 10.48
C ASN A 19 11.23 10.03 10.48
N ASN A 20 11.02 10.89 9.49
CA ASN A 20 11.65 12.21 9.39
C ASN A 20 13.19 12.11 9.41
N ASN A 21 13.72 11.42 8.42
CA ASN A 21 15.15 11.24 8.18
C ASN A 21 15.48 11.41 6.69
N LEU A 22 16.70 11.09 6.30
CA LEU A 22 17.20 11.20 4.94
C LEU A 22 17.58 9.82 4.38
N ILE A 23 17.00 8.74 4.92
CA ILE A 23 17.31 7.37 4.55
C ILE A 23 16.84 7.13 3.13
N SER A 24 17.76 6.77 2.24
CA SER A 24 17.47 6.45 0.84
C SER A 24 17.42 4.95 0.57
N TYR A 25 17.86 4.12 1.51
CA TYR A 25 17.95 2.67 1.35
C TYR A 25 17.79 1.93 2.69
N ILE A 26 17.13 0.77 2.64
CA ILE A 26 16.96 -0.17 3.76
C ILE A 26 17.13 -1.58 3.19
N ASP A 27 18.13 -2.32 3.65
CA ASP A 27 18.33 -3.73 3.24
C ASP A 27 17.16 -4.61 3.69
N SER A 28 16.86 -4.57 4.99
CA SER A 28 15.87 -5.44 5.62
C SER A 28 15.41 -4.88 6.96
N PHE A 29 14.27 -5.39 7.44
CA PHE A 29 13.83 -5.16 8.82
C PHE A 29 14.04 -6.41 9.67
N PRO A 30 14.24 -6.23 11.00
CA PRO A 30 14.18 -7.31 11.96
C PRO A 30 13.00 -8.28 11.72
N PRO A 31 13.23 -9.60 11.81
CA PRO A 31 12.24 -10.61 11.44
C PRO A 31 11.00 -10.63 12.35
N LYS A 32 11.05 -9.98 13.52
CA LYS A 32 9.93 -9.86 14.46
C LYS A 32 9.18 -8.53 14.36
N ALA A 33 9.58 -7.64 13.44
CA ALA A 33 8.94 -6.35 13.28
C ALA A 33 7.46 -6.50 12.88
N LYS A 34 6.59 -5.83 13.63
CA LYS A 34 5.12 -5.85 13.47
C LYS A 34 4.58 -4.50 13.03
N LYS A 35 5.21 -3.42 13.49
CA LYS A 35 4.85 -2.05 13.16
C LYS A 35 6.08 -1.34 12.63
N ILE A 36 6.02 -0.87 11.40
CA ILE A 36 7.14 -0.28 10.69
C ILE A 36 6.71 1.09 10.20
N PHE A 37 7.34 2.14 10.73
CA PHE A 37 7.13 3.52 10.35
C PHE A 37 8.45 4.08 9.80
N ILE A 38 8.43 4.41 8.51
CA ILE A 38 9.57 4.97 7.76
C ILE A 38 9.14 6.21 6.97
N CYS A 39 8.11 6.91 7.43
CA CYS A 39 7.56 8.06 6.71
C CYS A 39 8.51 9.25 6.68
N HIS A 40 8.39 10.09 5.65
CA HIS A 40 9.23 11.26 5.45
C HIS A 40 10.73 10.91 5.37
N ASN A 41 11.08 10.15 4.35
CA ASN A 41 12.44 9.70 4.01
C ASN A 41 12.71 9.87 2.50
N LYS A 42 13.80 9.29 1.99
CA LYS A 42 14.22 9.42 0.58
C LYS A 42 14.17 8.09 -0.18
N LEU A 43 13.41 7.10 0.28
CA LEU A 43 13.37 5.77 -0.33
C LEU A 43 12.79 5.84 -1.74
N SER A 44 13.46 5.25 -2.72
CA SER A 44 12.95 5.06 -4.08
C SER A 44 12.27 3.72 -4.31
N GLU A 45 12.49 2.77 -3.40
CA GLU A 45 11.99 1.39 -3.46
C GLU A 45 11.48 0.97 -2.09
N ILE A 46 10.53 0.03 -2.08
CA ILE A 46 10.06 -0.58 -0.83
C ILE A 46 11.04 -1.68 -0.40
N PRO A 47 11.57 -1.62 0.83
CA PRO A 47 12.34 -2.72 1.41
C PRO A 47 11.48 -3.96 1.64
N ALA A 48 12.13 -5.13 1.66
CA ALA A 48 11.44 -6.38 1.99
C ALA A 48 10.82 -6.31 3.39
N LEU A 49 9.49 -6.38 3.45
CA LEU A 49 8.75 -6.39 4.71
C LEU A 49 8.69 -7.81 5.28
N PRO A 50 8.89 -7.99 6.60
CA PRO A 50 8.76 -9.29 7.21
C PRO A 50 7.29 -9.75 7.21
N ASP A 51 7.08 -11.07 7.12
CA ASP A 51 5.76 -11.70 7.16
C ASP A 51 4.97 -11.40 8.45
N THR A 52 5.65 -10.93 9.50
CA THR A 52 5.06 -10.50 10.77
C THR A 52 4.50 -9.08 10.75
N ALA A 53 4.78 -8.29 9.71
CA ALA A 53 4.32 -6.92 9.58
C ALA A 53 2.78 -6.87 9.57
N LYS A 54 2.23 -5.99 10.41
CA LYS A 54 0.78 -5.75 10.55
C LYS A 54 0.40 -4.32 10.19
N VAL A 55 1.28 -3.37 10.49
CA VAL A 55 1.11 -1.96 10.16
C VAL A 55 2.38 -1.47 9.49
N PHE A 56 2.22 -0.88 8.31
CA PHE A 56 3.32 -0.33 7.53
C PHE A 56 2.99 1.08 7.06
N ASP A 57 3.88 2.01 7.34
CA ASP A 57 3.80 3.40 6.90
C ASP A 57 5.10 3.80 6.21
N CYS A 58 5.04 3.99 4.90
CA CYS A 58 6.11 4.54 4.08
C CYS A 58 5.67 5.81 3.35
N SER A 59 4.71 6.54 3.92
CA SER A 59 4.25 7.80 3.35
C SER A 59 5.39 8.81 3.20
N GLU A 60 5.25 9.75 2.27
CA GLU A 60 6.23 10.82 2.04
C GLU A 60 7.64 10.29 1.72
N ASN A 61 7.73 9.47 0.67
CA ASN A 61 8.98 8.95 0.11
C ASN A 61 8.98 9.16 -1.42
N ASN A 62 9.93 8.57 -2.14
CA ASN A 62 10.04 8.63 -3.60
C ASN A 62 9.75 7.28 -4.27
N ILE A 63 8.98 6.41 -3.61
CA ILE A 63 8.72 5.03 -4.06
C ILE A 63 7.95 5.06 -5.36
N LYS A 64 8.41 4.30 -6.37
CA LYS A 64 7.77 4.23 -7.70
C LYS A 64 6.86 3.03 -7.90
N GLU A 65 7.07 1.97 -7.14
CA GLU A 65 6.33 0.73 -7.27
C GLU A 65 6.21 0.02 -5.92
N ILE A 66 5.10 -0.70 -5.75
CA ILE A 66 4.95 -1.70 -4.70
C ILE A 66 4.79 -3.05 -5.40
N ARG A 67 5.67 -4.01 -5.13
CA ARG A 67 5.61 -5.32 -5.80
C ARG A 67 4.73 -6.33 -5.08
N TRP A 68 4.65 -6.26 -3.76
CA TRP A 68 3.78 -7.12 -2.95
C TRP A 68 3.48 -6.47 -1.61
N PHE A 69 2.35 -6.85 -1.00
CA PHE A 69 2.07 -6.61 0.41
C PHE A 69 2.25 -7.92 1.20
N PRO A 70 2.80 -7.88 2.42
CA PRO A 70 2.83 -9.05 3.30
C PRO A 70 1.44 -9.61 3.55
N LYS A 71 1.31 -10.94 3.58
CA LYS A 71 0.02 -11.65 3.75
C LYS A 71 -0.76 -11.25 5.00
N ASN A 72 -0.05 -10.82 6.05
CA ASN A 72 -0.60 -10.47 7.36
C ASN A 72 -0.78 -8.97 7.57
N LEU A 73 -0.48 -8.15 6.56
CA LEU A 73 -0.60 -6.70 6.66
C LEU A 73 -2.07 -6.32 6.82
N LYS A 74 -2.36 -5.50 7.82
CA LYS A 74 -3.71 -5.02 8.14
C LYS A 74 -3.92 -3.56 7.76
N GLU A 75 -2.85 -2.77 7.86
CA GLU A 75 -2.89 -1.34 7.58
C GLU A 75 -1.65 -0.94 6.79
N ALA A 76 -1.87 -0.20 5.69
CA ALA A 76 -0.82 0.33 4.84
C ALA A 76 -1.06 1.82 4.56
N TYR A 77 -0.03 2.63 4.81
CA TYR A 77 0.00 4.05 4.50
C TYR A 77 1.15 4.29 3.53
N ILE A 78 0.81 4.59 2.28
CA ILE A 78 1.73 4.74 1.15
C ILE A 78 1.56 6.10 0.46
N GLU A 79 0.87 7.02 1.13
CA GLU A 79 0.51 8.35 0.62
C GLU A 79 1.76 9.17 0.25
N TYR A 80 1.63 10.10 -0.69
CA TYR A 80 2.71 11.02 -1.07
C TYR A 80 3.99 10.28 -1.51
N ASN A 81 3.83 9.39 -2.48
CA ASN A 81 4.93 8.71 -3.16
C ASN A 81 4.80 8.94 -4.69
N LYS A 82 5.57 8.20 -5.48
CA LYS A 82 5.53 8.21 -6.95
C LYS A 82 5.00 6.89 -7.49
N ILE A 83 4.15 6.21 -6.73
CA ILE A 83 3.69 4.85 -7.03
C ILE A 83 2.78 4.89 -8.25
N GLU A 84 3.20 4.24 -9.33
CA GLU A 84 2.39 4.11 -10.55
C GLU A 84 1.59 2.81 -10.59
N VAL A 85 2.09 1.77 -9.92
CA VAL A 85 1.53 0.42 -9.96
C VAL A 85 1.44 -0.13 -8.54
N ILE A 86 0.27 -0.71 -8.24
CA ILE A 86 -0.03 -1.38 -6.97
C ILE A 86 -0.31 -2.86 -7.28
N PRO A 87 0.19 -3.79 -6.45
CA PRO A 87 -0.01 -5.22 -6.67
C PRO A 87 -1.42 -5.63 -6.20
N ALA A 88 -1.76 -6.90 -6.33
CA ALA A 88 -2.99 -7.43 -5.74
C ALA A 88 -3.02 -7.13 -4.22
N ILE A 89 -4.10 -6.50 -3.75
CA ILE A 89 -4.25 -6.16 -2.34
C ILE A 89 -4.67 -7.44 -1.57
N PRO A 90 -3.98 -7.80 -0.47
CA PRO A 90 -4.26 -9.03 0.26
C PRO A 90 -5.59 -8.93 1.02
N GLY A 91 -6.32 -10.04 1.10
CA GLY A 91 -7.62 -10.11 1.78
C GLY A 91 -7.59 -9.81 3.28
N ASN A 92 -6.43 -9.71 3.92
CA ASN A 92 -6.34 -9.33 5.34
C ASN A 92 -6.18 -7.81 5.55
N LEU A 93 -5.95 -7.03 4.48
CA LEU A 93 -5.78 -5.59 4.57
C LEU A 93 -7.14 -4.93 4.86
N LYS A 94 -7.20 -4.18 5.96
CA LYS A 94 -8.40 -3.49 6.43
C LYS A 94 -8.42 -2.03 6.05
N LEU A 95 -7.23 -1.42 5.96
CA LEU A 95 -7.05 -0.01 5.66
C LEU A 95 -5.89 0.18 4.67
N LEU A 96 -6.17 0.90 3.59
CA LEU A 96 -5.18 1.33 2.61
C LEU A 96 -5.33 2.84 2.35
N CYS A 97 -4.29 3.59 2.70
CA CYS A 97 -4.17 5.01 2.42
C CYS A 97 -3.10 5.20 1.34
N MET A 98 -3.50 5.66 0.16
CA MET A 98 -2.63 5.73 -1.03
C MET A 98 -2.80 7.01 -1.84
N LYS A 99 -3.36 8.06 -1.23
CA LYS A 99 -3.52 9.39 -1.84
C LYS A 99 -2.19 9.95 -2.34
N CYS A 100 -2.28 10.87 -3.29
CA CYS A 100 -1.12 11.60 -3.80
C CYS A 100 -0.04 10.66 -4.36
N ASN A 101 -0.47 9.70 -5.18
CA ASN A 101 0.38 8.84 -6.00
C ASN A 101 -0.17 8.82 -7.44
N PRO A 102 0.69 8.77 -8.47
CA PRO A 102 0.28 8.67 -9.88
C PRO A 102 -0.16 7.24 -10.27
N ILE A 103 -0.98 6.58 -9.44
CA ILE A 103 -1.40 5.19 -9.64
C ILE A 103 -2.23 5.09 -10.92
N LYS A 104 -1.82 4.21 -11.84
CA LYS A 104 -2.59 3.88 -13.05
C LYS A 104 -3.78 2.99 -12.66
N GLU A 105 -4.92 3.19 -13.31
CA GLU A 105 -6.25 2.68 -12.90
C GLU A 105 -6.43 1.14 -12.90
N ALA A 106 -5.38 0.34 -13.12
CA ALA A 106 -5.47 -1.11 -13.24
C ALA A 106 -4.91 -1.81 -11.99
N PHE A 107 -5.71 -1.98 -10.93
CA PHE A 107 -5.38 -2.88 -9.82
C PHE A 107 -6.62 -3.52 -9.18
N LEU A 108 -6.44 -4.72 -8.63
CA LEU A 108 -7.53 -5.54 -8.06
C LEU A 108 -7.70 -5.29 -6.56
N MET A 109 -8.93 -4.99 -6.14
CA MET A 109 -9.31 -4.74 -4.74
C MET A 109 -10.02 -5.96 -4.13
N PRO A 110 -9.67 -6.40 -2.91
CA PRO A 110 -10.38 -7.43 -2.18
C PRO A 110 -11.63 -6.86 -1.52
N TRP A 111 -12.67 -7.70 -1.46
CA TRP A 111 -13.95 -7.50 -0.79
C TRP A 111 -13.84 -7.27 0.74
N THR A 112 -12.70 -7.57 1.35
CA THR A 112 -12.46 -7.44 2.79
C THR A 112 -11.96 -6.05 3.22
N LEU A 113 -11.67 -5.17 2.26
CA LEU A 113 -11.09 -3.86 2.53
C LEU A 113 -12.18 -2.90 3.06
N THR A 114 -12.07 -2.52 4.34
CA THR A 114 -13.09 -1.71 5.04
C THR A 114 -12.83 -0.20 4.98
N GLY A 115 -11.62 0.21 4.61
CA GLY A 115 -11.25 1.61 4.50
C GLY A 115 -10.25 1.82 3.37
N ILE A 116 -10.69 2.56 2.34
CA ILE A 116 -9.82 2.99 1.24
C ILE A 116 -9.79 4.50 1.22
N ARG A 117 -8.59 5.06 1.22
CA ARG A 117 -8.35 6.48 1.02
C ARG A 117 -7.45 6.66 -0.19
N TYR A 118 -8.02 7.11 -1.29
CA TYR A 118 -7.31 7.40 -2.53
C TYR A 118 -7.90 8.67 -3.17
N GLU A 119 -7.06 9.44 -3.85
CA GLU A 119 -7.42 10.71 -4.48
C GLU A 119 -6.83 10.72 -5.90
N ILE A 120 -7.67 10.39 -6.88
CA ILE A 120 -7.45 10.78 -8.28
C ILE A 120 -7.88 12.24 -8.38
N SER A 121 -7.14 13.05 -9.14
CA SER A 121 -7.46 14.43 -9.51
C SER A 121 -8.93 14.82 -9.23
N GLN A 122 -9.14 15.48 -8.09
CA GLN A 122 -10.39 16.10 -7.62
C GLN A 122 -11.57 15.23 -7.14
N ARG A 123 -11.44 13.92 -6.91
CA ARG A 123 -12.48 13.16 -6.17
C ARG A 123 -11.90 12.32 -5.03
N LYS A 124 -12.22 12.73 -3.79
CA LYS A 124 -11.96 11.96 -2.58
C LYS A 124 -13.01 10.85 -2.46
N TYR A 125 -12.66 9.62 -2.81
CA TYR A 125 -13.49 8.47 -2.50
C TYR A 125 -13.11 7.96 -1.12
N ILE A 126 -14.04 8.05 -0.17
CA ILE A 126 -13.98 7.31 1.09
C ILE A 126 -15.07 6.24 0.97
N VAL A 127 -14.69 5.03 0.57
CA VAL A 127 -15.64 3.90 0.59
C VAL A 127 -15.68 3.39 2.02
N MET A 128 -16.71 3.78 2.77
CA MET A 128 -16.92 3.39 4.17
C MET A 128 -17.95 2.25 4.31
N ASN A 129 -18.64 1.89 3.22
CA ASN A 129 -19.70 0.90 3.23
C ASN A 129 -19.55 -0.09 2.05
N PRO A 130 -19.50 -1.41 2.29
CA PRO A 130 -19.55 -2.43 1.24
C PRO A 130 -20.75 -2.31 0.29
N ALA A 131 -21.87 -1.70 0.70
CA ALA A 131 -23.03 -1.49 -0.17
C ALA A 131 -22.84 -0.37 -1.21
N ASP A 132 -21.87 0.54 -1.01
CA ASP A 132 -21.56 1.58 -2.00
C ASP A 132 -20.76 1.04 -3.20
N TYR A 133 -20.32 -0.23 -3.15
CA TYR A 133 -19.63 -0.90 -4.25
C TYR A 133 -20.56 -1.12 -5.46
N ASP A 134 -21.81 -1.50 -5.22
CA ASP A 134 -22.82 -1.74 -6.27
C ASP A 134 -23.29 -0.43 -6.92
N LYS A 135 -23.14 0.70 -6.21
CA LYS A 135 -23.44 2.05 -6.74
C LYS A 135 -22.47 2.49 -7.84
N TYR A 136 -21.31 1.83 -7.94
CA TYR A 136 -20.36 2.00 -9.03
C TYR A 136 -20.34 0.76 -9.96
N SER A 137 -21.37 -0.09 -9.94
CA SER A 137 -21.41 -1.35 -10.71
C SER A 137 -21.36 -1.17 -12.22
N ASP A 138 -21.73 0.00 -12.76
CA ASP A 138 -21.56 0.32 -14.19
C ASP A 138 -20.09 0.32 -14.64
N MET A 139 -19.17 0.39 -13.67
CA MET A 139 -17.71 0.32 -13.86
C MET A 139 -17.19 -1.11 -13.82
N VAL A 140 -18.03 -2.13 -13.62
CA VAL A 140 -17.61 -3.54 -13.53
C VAL A 140 -18.34 -4.35 -14.60
N LYS A 141 -17.64 -4.74 -15.67
CA LYS A 141 -18.21 -5.58 -16.72
C LYS A 141 -17.56 -6.97 -16.70
N LYS A 142 -18.41 -7.99 -16.62
CA LYS A 142 -18.02 -9.38 -16.82
C LYS A 142 -17.74 -9.62 -18.30
N HIS A 143 -16.57 -10.15 -18.59
CA HIS A 143 -16.16 -10.57 -19.93
C HIS A 143 -15.81 -12.04 -19.89
N VAL A 144 -16.21 -12.79 -20.91
CA VAL A 144 -15.77 -14.17 -21.10
C VAL A 144 -14.82 -14.17 -22.29
N ILE A 145 -13.55 -14.51 -22.05
CA ILE A 145 -12.52 -14.63 -23.08
C ILE A 145 -12.01 -16.06 -23.01
N ASP A 146 -12.08 -16.78 -24.13
CA ASP A 146 -11.66 -18.20 -24.22
C ASP A 146 -12.28 -19.14 -23.18
N GLY A 147 -13.51 -18.83 -22.73
CA GLY A 147 -14.25 -19.64 -21.75
C GLY A 147 -13.92 -19.33 -20.28
N GLU A 148 -12.98 -18.43 -20.01
CA GLU A 148 -12.68 -17.96 -18.66
C GLU A 148 -13.40 -16.64 -18.36
N GLU A 149 -13.97 -16.54 -17.16
CA GLU A 149 -14.64 -15.31 -16.69
C GLU A 149 -13.62 -14.30 -16.16
N PHE A 150 -13.56 -13.14 -16.80
CA PHE A 150 -12.77 -11.99 -16.38
C PHE A 150 -13.69 -10.88 -15.87
N ILE A 151 -13.38 -10.36 -14.69
CA ILE A 151 -14.04 -9.18 -14.13
C ILE A 151 -13.17 -7.98 -14.49
N ILE A 152 -13.58 -7.23 -15.52
CA ILE A 152 -12.87 -6.03 -15.96
C ILE A 152 -13.54 -4.82 -15.32
N LYS A 153 -12.75 -4.05 -14.55
CA LYS A 153 -13.19 -2.79 -13.95
C LYS A 153 -12.72 -1.61 -14.80
N TYR A 154 -13.64 -0.80 -15.28
CA TYR A 154 -13.39 0.42 -16.05
C TYR A 154 -13.54 1.63 -15.15
N TYR A 155 -12.46 2.38 -14.93
CA TYR A 155 -12.52 3.66 -14.25
C TYR A 155 -12.68 4.79 -15.28
N MET A 156 -13.56 5.77 -15.01
CA MET A 156 -13.70 7.04 -15.74
C MET A 156 -13.45 8.19 -14.77
#